data_AF-A0A1U7NKB4-F1
#
_entry.id   AF-A0A1U7NKB4-F1
#
_cell.length_a   1.000
_cell.length_b   1.000
_cell.length_c   1.000
_cell.angle_alpha   90.00
_cell.angle_beta   90.00
_cell.angle_gamma   90.00
#
_symmetry.space_group_name_H-M   'P 1'
#
loop_
_entity.id
_entity.type
_entity.pdbx_description
1 polymer ?
#
loop_
_entity_poly.entity_id
_entity_poly.type
_entity_poly.pdbx_seq_one_letter_code
_entity_poly.pdbx_strand_id
1 'polypeptide(L)'
;VDSLTDLNKLMPLMKEGVLKLNKSKIARELDVDRRTVDKYLNGFHKAKHRSRTSPIDAYYDLIEDLLSKSSEQVFFYKKVLWQYLKDNHGLECAESTFRAWILRHSEFASYFDGSRNRTVNSETRGVSSHRSRVLHLESEPGEEAQLDWKEDMNFKLKNGETIHINVFSLVYSYSRFKVFYLSLSRK
;
A
#
# COMPACT_ATOMS: atom_id res chain seq x y z
N VAL A 1 -36.19 30.96 4.52
CA VAL A 1 -35.25 30.19 3.67
C VAL A 1 -33.92 30.59 4.19
N ASP A 2 -33.37 29.75 5.05
CA ASP A 2 -32.31 30.21 5.96
C ASP A 2 -30.95 29.68 5.47
N SER A 3 -30.96 28.79 4.47
CA SER A 3 -29.78 28.19 3.87
C SER A 3 -29.89 28.04 2.35
N LEU A 4 -28.75 28.08 1.65
CA LEU A 4 -28.65 27.84 0.20
C LEU A 4 -29.23 26.47 -0.23
N THR A 5 -29.14 25.47 0.63
CA THR A 5 -29.63 24.11 0.36
C THR A 5 -31.15 24.02 0.31
N ASP A 6 -31.84 24.94 0.98
CA ASP A 6 -33.31 25.00 0.98
C ASP A 6 -33.89 25.57 -0.32
N LEU A 7 -33.09 26.26 -1.14
CA LEU A 7 -33.52 26.82 -2.42
C LEU A 7 -33.99 25.74 -3.39
N ASN A 8 -33.41 24.55 -3.36
CA ASN A 8 -33.83 23.41 -4.17
C ASN A 8 -35.31 23.03 -3.95
N LYS A 9 -35.86 23.26 -2.75
CA LYS A 9 -37.25 22.95 -2.41
C LYS A 9 -38.26 23.92 -3.07
N LEU A 10 -37.81 25.09 -3.50
CA LEU A 10 -38.65 26.12 -4.11
C LEU A 10 -38.82 25.94 -5.62
N MET A 11 -37.98 25.12 -6.26
CA MET A 11 -38.03 24.87 -7.70
C MET A 11 -39.34 24.23 -8.18
N PRO A 12 -39.88 23.19 -7.53
CA PRO A 12 -41.15 22.58 -7.92
C PRO A 12 -42.31 23.58 -7.90
N LEU A 13 -42.39 24.39 -6.84
CA LEU A 13 -43.41 25.43 -6.66
C LEU A 13 -43.32 26.54 -7.71
N MET A 14 -42.10 26.84 -8.17
CA MET A 14 -41.86 27.80 -9.25
C MET A 14 -42.27 27.21 -10.63
N LYS A 15 -42.06 25.92 -10.86
CA LYS A 15 -42.45 25.22 -12.10
C LYS A 15 -43.95 25.05 -12.25
N GLU A 16 -44.64 24.77 -11.14
CA GLU A 16 -46.11 24.67 -11.10
C GLU A 16 -46.81 26.04 -11.21
N GLY A 17 -46.05 27.14 -11.27
CA GLY A 17 -46.59 28.49 -11.42
C GLY A 17 -47.21 29.07 -10.15
N VAL A 18 -47.11 28.34 -9.02
CA VAL A 18 -47.67 28.74 -7.72
C VAL A 18 -46.91 29.92 -7.11
N LEU A 19 -45.61 30.06 -7.43
CA LEU A 19 -44.74 31.06 -6.78
C LEU A 19 -43.81 31.77 -7.77
N LYS A 20 -43.88 33.12 -7.81
CA LYS A 20 -42.93 33.97 -8.53
C LYS A 20 -41.80 34.43 -7.60
N LEU A 21 -40.62 33.82 -7.73
CA LEU A 21 -39.46 34.12 -6.88
C LEU A 21 -38.64 35.32 -7.39
N ASN A 22 -38.36 36.27 -6.50
CA ASN A 22 -37.41 37.35 -6.79
C ASN A 22 -35.98 36.93 -6.40
N LYS A 23 -35.23 36.40 -7.37
CA LYS A 23 -33.86 35.91 -7.19
C LYS A 23 -32.91 36.96 -6.61
N SER A 24 -33.08 38.24 -6.96
CA SER A 24 -32.23 39.34 -6.47
C SER A 24 -32.51 39.69 -5.00
N LYS A 25 -33.75 39.51 -4.53
CA LYS A 25 -34.09 39.72 -3.11
C LYS A 25 -33.45 38.63 -2.25
N ILE A 26 -33.61 37.37 -2.66
CA ILE A 26 -33.02 36.21 -2.00
C ILE A 26 -31.49 36.32 -1.94
N ALA A 27 -30.87 36.78 -3.03
CA ALA A 27 -29.42 37.01 -3.08
C ALA A 27 -28.93 38.01 -2.02
N ARG A 28 -29.67 39.09 -1.79
CA ARG A 28 -29.34 40.09 -0.76
C ARG A 28 -29.59 39.60 0.66
N GLU A 29 -30.68 38.86 0.88
CA GLU A 29 -31.01 38.28 2.19
C GLU A 29 -30.00 37.20 2.62
N LEU A 30 -29.47 36.43 1.66
CA LEU A 30 -28.50 35.36 1.90
C LEU A 30 -27.03 35.81 1.72
N ASP A 31 -26.78 37.08 1.41
CA ASP A 31 -25.45 37.65 1.11
C ASP A 31 -24.63 36.82 0.09
N VAL A 32 -25.27 36.48 -1.04
CA VAL A 32 -24.66 35.65 -2.10
C VAL A 32 -24.94 36.22 -3.48
N ASP A 33 -24.07 35.89 -4.45
CA ASP A 33 -24.28 36.29 -5.84
C ASP A 33 -25.58 35.69 -6.41
N ARG A 34 -26.31 36.48 -7.22
CA ARG A 34 -27.57 36.06 -7.84
C ARG A 34 -27.43 34.78 -8.67
N ARG A 35 -26.28 34.56 -9.32
CA ARG A 35 -26.00 33.34 -10.11
C ARG A 35 -25.89 32.12 -9.20
N THR A 36 -25.41 32.28 -7.97
CA THR A 36 -25.37 31.21 -6.97
C THR A 36 -26.78 30.80 -6.56
N VAL A 37 -27.68 31.77 -6.31
CA VAL A 37 -29.10 31.49 -6.03
C VAL A 37 -29.73 30.70 -7.19
N ASP A 38 -29.48 31.12 -8.43
CA ASP A 38 -30.00 30.43 -9.61
C ASP A 38 -29.45 29.00 -9.76
N LYS A 39 -28.15 28.83 -9.50
CA LYS A 39 -27.47 27.53 -9.50
C LYS A 39 -28.06 26.57 -8.45
N TYR A 40 -28.29 27.07 -7.23
CA TYR A 40 -28.87 26.31 -6.12
C TYR A 40 -30.40 26.16 -6.19
N LEU A 41 -31.10 26.94 -7.01
CA LEU A 41 -32.48 26.62 -7.37
C LEU A 41 -32.49 25.38 -8.27
N ASN A 42 -31.60 25.32 -9.25
CA ASN A 42 -31.55 24.26 -10.27
C ASN A 42 -30.99 22.90 -9.80
N GLY A 43 -30.94 22.60 -8.50
CA GLY A 43 -30.50 21.28 -8.02
C GLY A 43 -29.02 21.19 -7.65
N PHE A 44 -28.25 22.29 -7.72
CA PHE A 44 -26.81 22.22 -7.43
C PHE A 44 -26.55 21.96 -5.95
N HIS A 45 -25.67 21.00 -5.69
CA HIS A 45 -25.10 20.75 -4.38
C HIS A 45 -23.57 20.79 -4.45
N LYS A 46 -22.95 21.62 -3.62
CA LYS A 46 -21.48 21.72 -3.58
C LYS A 46 -20.91 20.50 -2.89
N ALA A 47 -20.09 19.72 -3.60
CA ALA A 47 -19.33 18.64 -2.98
C ALA A 47 -18.31 19.23 -1.99
N LYS A 48 -18.19 18.63 -0.80
CA LYS A 48 -17.19 19.02 0.20
C LYS A 48 -15.76 18.71 -0.25
N HIS A 49 -15.59 17.66 -1.05
CA HIS A 49 -14.32 17.22 -1.58
C HIS A 49 -14.40 17.05 -3.09
N ARG A 50 -13.27 17.26 -3.77
CA ARG A 50 -13.12 16.95 -5.19
C ARG A 50 -13.01 15.42 -5.35
N SER A 51 -13.74 14.82 -6.28
CA SER A 51 -13.46 13.46 -6.74
C SER A 51 -12.21 13.50 -7.63
N ARG A 52 -11.16 12.80 -7.21
CA ARG A 52 -9.93 12.65 -7.99
C ARG A 52 -9.52 11.19 -7.95
N THR A 53 -9.35 10.58 -9.11
CA THR A 53 -8.76 9.25 -9.24
C THR A 53 -7.28 9.30 -8.86
N SER A 54 -6.83 8.24 -8.21
CA SER A 54 -5.42 8.08 -7.89
C SER A 54 -4.67 7.46 -9.06
N PRO A 55 -3.39 7.78 -9.28
CA PRO A 55 -2.58 7.10 -10.30
C PRO A 55 -2.46 5.58 -10.08
N ILE A 56 -2.69 5.12 -8.83
CA ILE A 56 -2.60 3.72 -8.44
C ILE A 56 -3.87 2.96 -8.87
N ASP A 57 -4.98 3.66 -9.10
CA ASP A 57 -6.25 3.04 -9.55
C ASP A 57 -6.07 2.30 -10.88
N ALA A 58 -5.13 2.75 -11.74
CA ALA A 58 -4.80 2.08 -13.00
C ALA A 58 -4.13 0.70 -12.81
N TYR A 59 -3.60 0.41 -11.62
CA TYR A 59 -2.93 -0.84 -11.27
C TYR A 59 -3.81 -1.74 -10.39
N TYR A 60 -5.10 -1.44 -10.24
CA TYR A 60 -6.00 -2.17 -9.35
C TYR A 60 -6.04 -3.66 -9.69
N ASP A 61 -6.35 -3.99 -10.95
CA ASP A 61 -6.47 -5.38 -11.42
C ASP A 61 -5.15 -6.14 -11.26
N LEU A 62 -4.03 -5.48 -11.58
CA LEU A 62 -2.70 -6.07 -11.40
C LEU A 62 -2.40 -6.37 -9.92
N ILE A 63 -2.77 -5.47 -9.01
CA ILE A 63 -2.57 -5.66 -7.57
C ILE A 63 -3.46 -6.80 -7.06
N GLU A 64 -4.68 -6.91 -7.56
CA GLU A 64 -5.59 -8.02 -7.25
C GLU A 64 -5.00 -9.36 -7.70
N ASP A 65 -4.50 -9.45 -8.93
CA ASP A 65 -3.84 -10.65 -9.46
C ASP A 65 -2.59 -11.01 -8.66
N LEU A 66 -1.74 -10.04 -8.33
CA LEU A 66 -0.51 -10.25 -7.55
C LEU A 66 -0.78 -10.70 -6.12
N LEU A 67 -1.85 -10.22 -5.50
CA LEU A 67 -2.24 -10.58 -4.12
C LEU A 67 -3.18 -11.79 -4.07
N SER A 68 -3.54 -12.36 -5.23
CA SER A 68 -4.36 -13.56 -5.32
C SER A 68 -3.62 -14.79 -4.80
N LYS A 69 -4.36 -15.83 -4.40
CA LYS A 69 -3.77 -17.10 -3.94
C LYS A 69 -3.08 -17.89 -5.06
N SER A 70 -3.36 -17.55 -6.32
CA SER A 70 -2.79 -18.17 -7.51
C SER A 70 -1.44 -17.60 -7.90
N SER A 71 -1.03 -16.47 -7.33
CA SER A 71 0.26 -15.87 -7.64
C SER A 71 1.40 -16.65 -6.98
N GLU A 72 2.46 -16.92 -7.74
CA GLU A 72 3.69 -17.51 -7.22
C GLU A 72 4.43 -16.51 -6.31
N GLN A 73 4.22 -15.21 -6.54
CA GLN A 73 4.91 -14.15 -5.83
C GLN A 73 4.21 -13.80 -4.52
N VAL A 74 4.95 -13.93 -3.41
CA VAL A 74 4.45 -13.65 -2.07
C VAL A 74 4.98 -12.30 -1.58
N PHE A 75 4.08 -11.34 -1.38
CA PHE A 75 4.44 -10.02 -0.85
C PHE A 75 4.21 -9.95 0.66
N PHE A 76 5.26 -9.90 1.47
CA PHE A 76 5.10 -9.82 2.94
C PHE A 76 4.76 -8.43 3.45
N TYR A 77 5.24 -7.39 2.77
CA TYR A 77 5.10 -6.01 3.20
C TYR A 77 4.60 -5.12 2.07
N LYS A 78 3.76 -4.13 2.41
CA LYS A 78 3.27 -3.12 1.46
C LYS A 78 4.40 -2.43 0.69
N LYS A 79 5.54 -2.21 1.35
CA LYS A 79 6.74 -1.62 0.74
C LYS A 79 7.32 -2.50 -0.37
N VAL A 80 7.35 -3.82 -0.18
CA VAL A 80 7.90 -4.76 -1.17
C VAL A 80 7.01 -4.81 -2.40
N LEU A 81 5.67 -4.85 -2.22
CA LEU A 81 4.73 -4.74 -3.33
C LEU A 81 4.89 -3.41 -4.09
N TRP A 82 5.00 -2.29 -3.37
CA TRP A 82 5.24 -0.98 -3.99
C TRP A 82 6.53 -0.95 -4.82
N GLN A 83 7.63 -1.48 -4.26
CA GLN A 83 8.92 -1.53 -4.93
C GLN A 83 8.85 -2.40 -6.19
N TYR A 84 8.18 -3.55 -6.11
CA TYR A 84 7.96 -4.43 -7.25
C TYR A 84 7.19 -3.73 -8.38
N LEU A 85 6.10 -3.03 -8.05
CA LEU A 85 5.31 -2.28 -9.02
C LEU A 85 6.10 -1.12 -9.64
N LYS A 86 6.97 -0.49 -8.86
CA LYS A 86 7.83 0.59 -9.34
C LYS A 86 8.89 0.08 -10.31
N ASP A 87 9.55 -1.02 -9.97
CA ASP A 87 10.68 -1.54 -10.73
C ASP A 87 10.25 -2.29 -12.00
N ASN A 88 9.12 -3.02 -11.95
CA ASN A 88 8.68 -3.87 -13.07
C ASN A 88 7.55 -3.25 -13.90
N HIS A 89 6.69 -2.45 -13.29
CA HIS A 89 5.47 -1.93 -13.92
C HIS A 89 5.46 -0.40 -14.07
N GLY A 90 6.54 0.29 -13.67
CA GLY A 90 6.69 1.73 -13.85
C GLY A 90 5.78 2.58 -12.97
N LEU A 91 5.42 2.10 -11.77
CA LEU A 91 4.58 2.86 -10.84
C LEU A 91 5.27 4.15 -10.36
N GLU A 92 4.83 5.29 -10.88
CA GLU A 92 5.30 6.61 -10.47
C GLU A 92 4.49 7.17 -9.29
N CYS A 93 4.68 6.60 -8.10
CA CYS A 93 4.12 7.17 -6.87
C CYS A 93 5.06 7.05 -5.67
N ALA A 94 4.91 7.94 -4.70
CA ALA A 94 5.61 7.83 -3.42
C ALA A 94 5.07 6.65 -2.60
N GLU A 95 5.94 5.99 -1.83
CA GLU A 95 5.56 4.85 -0.97
C GLU A 95 4.41 5.24 -0.01
N SER A 96 4.46 6.42 0.60
CA SER A 96 3.43 6.90 1.52
C SER A 96 2.04 6.99 0.88
N THR A 97 1.99 7.41 -0.38
CA THR A 97 0.73 7.49 -1.15
C THR A 97 0.19 6.09 -1.42
N PHE A 98 1.07 5.17 -1.82
CA PHE A 98 0.70 3.76 -2.02
C PHE A 98 0.16 3.11 -0.75
N ARG A 99 0.84 3.30 0.38
CA ARG A 99 0.41 2.75 1.67
C ARG A 99 -0.97 3.29 2.09
N ALA A 100 -1.20 4.58 1.92
CA ALA A 100 -2.48 5.20 2.21
C ALA A 100 -3.59 4.68 1.28
N TRP A 101 -3.26 4.47 0.00
CA TRP A 101 -4.18 3.88 -0.98
C TRP A 101 -4.56 2.45 -0.62
N ILE A 102 -3.57 1.58 -0.31
CA ILE A 102 -3.83 0.21 0.14
C ILE A 102 -4.71 0.18 1.39
N LEU A 103 -4.54 1.13 2.32
CA LEU A 103 -5.34 1.19 3.54
C LEU A 103 -6.81 1.59 3.29
N ARG A 104 -7.09 2.33 2.20
CA ARG A 104 -8.46 2.70 1.82
C ARG A 104 -9.22 1.55 1.16
N HIS A 105 -8.51 0.58 0.61
CA HIS A 105 -9.09 -0.59 -0.05
C HIS A 105 -9.07 -1.77 0.92
N SER A 106 -10.23 -2.10 1.50
CA SER A 106 -10.37 -3.14 2.53
C SER A 106 -9.82 -4.49 2.10
N GLU A 107 -10.08 -4.89 0.85
CA GLU A 107 -9.58 -6.12 0.24
C GLU A 107 -8.06 -6.22 0.35
N PHE A 108 -7.31 -5.22 -0.13
CA PHE A 108 -5.84 -5.24 -0.06
C PHE A 108 -5.31 -5.01 1.36
N ALA A 109 -5.99 -4.19 2.16
CA ALA A 109 -5.61 -3.99 3.55
C ALA A 109 -5.67 -5.29 4.35
N SER A 110 -6.67 -6.14 4.08
CA SER A 110 -6.87 -7.42 4.75
C SER A 110 -5.69 -8.36 4.52
N TYR A 111 -5.14 -8.42 3.29
CA TYR A 111 -3.99 -9.25 2.96
C TYR A 111 -2.77 -8.95 3.85
N PHE A 112 -2.56 -7.69 4.22
CA PHE A 112 -1.42 -7.26 5.04
C PHE A 112 -1.72 -7.18 6.56
N ASP A 113 -2.92 -7.54 7.03
CA ASP A 113 -3.26 -7.52 8.46
C ASP A 113 -2.61 -8.71 9.19
N GLY A 114 -1.49 -8.44 9.85
CA GLY A 114 -0.71 -9.44 10.60
C GLY A 114 -1.41 -10.02 11.83
N SER A 115 -2.54 -9.46 12.27
CA SER A 115 -3.31 -9.98 13.41
C SER A 115 -4.24 -11.16 13.03
N ARG A 116 -4.72 -11.18 11.77
CA ARG A 116 -5.67 -12.20 11.26
C ARG A 116 -5.07 -13.09 10.19
N ASN A 117 -4.22 -12.54 9.31
CA ASN A 117 -3.58 -13.29 8.23
C ASN A 117 -2.13 -13.61 8.61
N ARG A 118 -1.99 -14.61 9.48
CA ARG A 118 -0.71 -15.31 9.70
C ARG A 118 -0.35 -16.19 8.51
N THR A 119 -1.26 -16.43 7.57
CA THR A 119 -1.03 -17.22 6.37
C THR A 119 -0.96 -16.30 5.16
N VAL A 120 0.18 -16.27 4.46
CA VAL A 120 0.27 -15.70 3.12
C VAL A 120 0.44 -16.89 2.16
N ASN A 121 -0.45 -17.04 1.18
CA ASN A 121 -0.48 -18.19 0.27
C ASN A 121 -0.37 -19.57 0.97
N SER A 122 -1.06 -19.73 2.10
CA SER A 122 -1.09 -20.96 2.93
C SER A 122 0.14 -21.21 3.81
N GLU A 123 1.16 -20.35 3.77
CA GLU A 123 2.34 -20.45 4.65
C GLU A 123 2.16 -19.66 5.94
N THR A 124 2.20 -20.35 7.08
CA THR A 124 2.02 -19.73 8.40
C THR A 124 3.28 -18.99 8.84
N ARG A 125 3.14 -17.70 9.17
CA ARG A 125 4.11 -16.85 9.86
C ARG A 125 4.43 -17.45 11.22
N GLY A 126 5.48 -18.27 11.28
CA GLY A 126 6.15 -18.65 12.51
C GLY A 126 6.93 -17.45 13.04
N VAL A 127 6.28 -16.59 13.83
CA VAL A 127 7.00 -15.65 14.67
C VAL A 127 6.74 -16.06 16.11
N SER A 128 7.65 -16.86 16.65
CA SER A 128 7.80 -17.02 18.08
C SER A 128 8.04 -15.63 18.66
N SER A 129 6.98 -14.97 19.14
CA SER A 129 7.10 -13.70 19.88
C SER A 129 7.65 -13.97 21.28
N HIS A 130 8.76 -14.70 21.38
CA HIS A 130 9.65 -14.51 22.50
C HIS A 130 10.34 -13.18 22.19
N ARG A 131 9.87 -12.10 22.84
CA ARG A 131 10.77 -10.98 23.15
C ARG A 131 11.82 -11.49 24.15
N SER A 132 12.63 -12.46 23.71
CA SER A 132 13.86 -12.78 24.38
C SER A 132 14.64 -11.48 24.37
N ARG A 133 14.89 -10.94 25.56
CA ARG A 133 15.82 -9.83 25.71
C ARG A 133 17.14 -10.36 25.18
N VAL A 134 17.47 -10.04 23.93
CA VAL A 134 18.75 -10.39 23.33
C VAL A 134 19.78 -9.67 24.18
N LEU A 135 20.45 -10.43 25.04
CA LEU A 135 21.57 -9.96 25.83
C LEU A 135 22.68 -9.69 24.82
N HIS A 136 22.98 -8.42 24.59
CA HIS A 136 24.12 -8.03 23.77
C HIS A 136 25.37 -8.23 24.64
N LEU A 137 26.13 -9.28 24.34
CA LEU A 137 27.48 -9.44 24.85
C LEU A 137 28.41 -8.78 23.84
N GLU A 138 29.24 -7.85 24.30
CA GLU A 138 30.34 -7.31 23.50
C GLU A 138 31.56 -8.21 23.71
N SER A 139 32.04 -8.84 22.63
CA SER A 139 33.24 -9.67 22.63
C SER A 139 34.40 -8.90 22.01
N GLU A 140 35.62 -9.08 22.49
CA GLU A 140 36.82 -8.45 21.91
C GLU A 140 37.14 -9.00 20.51
N PRO A 141 37.98 -8.30 19.71
CA PRO A 141 38.37 -8.76 18.39
C PRO A 141 38.96 -10.18 18.40
N GLY A 142 38.33 -11.09 17.65
CA GLY A 142 38.81 -12.47 17.47
C GLY A 142 38.32 -13.47 18.52
N GLU A 143 37.54 -13.04 19.53
CA GLU A 143 36.98 -13.95 20.54
C GLU A 143 35.83 -14.78 20.00
N GLU A 144 34.96 -14.18 19.19
CA GLU A 144 33.74 -14.82 18.70
C GLU A 144 33.45 -14.53 17.23
N ALA A 145 32.96 -15.55 16.53
CA ALA A 145 32.42 -15.45 15.19
C ALA A 145 31.22 -16.40 15.02
N GLN A 146 30.22 -15.94 14.28
CA GLN A 146 29.07 -16.74 13.90
C GLN A 146 29.35 -17.43 12.57
N LEU A 147 29.26 -18.76 12.58
CA LEU A 147 29.50 -19.63 11.44
C LEU A 147 28.17 -20.27 11.03
N ASP A 148 27.73 -20.02 9.80
CA ASP A 148 26.45 -20.50 9.29
C ASP A 148 26.52 -20.90 7.81
N TRP A 149 25.71 -21.88 7.43
CA TRP A 149 25.48 -22.26 6.03
C TRP A 149 24.33 -21.42 5.49
N LYS A 150 24.67 -20.34 4.79
CA LYS A 150 23.69 -19.30 4.47
C LYS A 150 22.70 -19.75 3.41
N GLU A 151 23.18 -20.37 2.33
CA GLU A 151 22.37 -20.68 1.15
C GLU A 151 22.86 -21.96 0.45
N ASP A 152 21.93 -22.80 0.02
CA ASP A 152 22.12 -23.83 -1.00
C ASP A 152 21.35 -23.45 -2.27
N MET A 153 22.05 -23.44 -3.39
CA MET A 153 21.47 -23.00 -4.65
C MET A 153 21.99 -23.80 -5.84
N ASN A 154 21.08 -24.00 -6.80
CA ASN A 154 21.34 -24.74 -8.03
C ASN A 154 21.70 -23.74 -9.13
N PHE A 155 22.94 -23.79 -9.62
CA PHE A 155 23.40 -22.96 -10.72
C PHE A 155 23.42 -23.75 -12.02
N LYS A 156 22.76 -23.21 -13.06
CA LYS A 156 22.83 -23.76 -14.41
C LYS A 156 23.98 -23.09 -15.17
N LEU A 157 24.95 -23.90 -15.58
CA LEU A 157 26.11 -23.47 -16.35
C LEU A 157 25.75 -23.31 -17.85
N LYS A 158 26.61 -22.61 -18.61
CA LYS A 158 26.41 -22.37 -20.06
C LYS A 158 26.40 -23.67 -20.90
N ASN A 159 26.98 -24.74 -20.38
CA ASN A 159 26.99 -26.08 -20.97
C ASN A 159 25.69 -26.86 -20.70
N GLY A 160 24.74 -26.30 -19.94
CA GLY A 160 23.47 -26.94 -19.59
C GLY A 160 23.50 -27.79 -18.32
N GLU A 161 24.66 -27.94 -17.70
CA GLU A 161 24.84 -28.70 -16.46
C GLU A 161 24.39 -27.89 -15.24
N THR A 162 23.78 -28.55 -14.25
CA THR A 162 23.36 -27.93 -13.00
C THR A 162 24.33 -28.32 -11.89
N ILE A 163 25.03 -27.34 -11.32
CA ILE A 163 25.91 -27.53 -10.17
C ILE A 163 25.23 -27.05 -8.89
N HIS A 164 25.40 -27.82 -7.82
CA HIS A 164 24.96 -27.43 -6.48
C HIS A 164 26.08 -26.67 -5.79
N ILE A 165 25.82 -25.42 -5.40
CA ILE A 165 26.78 -24.59 -4.68
C ILE A 165 26.26 -24.34 -3.27
N ASN A 166 27.15 -24.50 -2.30
CA ASN A 166 26.90 -24.16 -0.91
C ASN A 166 27.68 -22.89 -0.58
N VAL A 167 27.01 -21.92 0.04
CA VAL A 167 27.62 -20.68 0.49
C VAL A 167 27.83 -20.77 2.01
N PHE A 168 29.08 -20.88 2.38
CA PHE A 168 29.52 -20.78 3.76
C PHE A 168 29.67 -19.30 4.15
N SER A 169 29.12 -18.91 5.29
CA SER A 169 29.17 -17.53 5.80
C SER A 169 29.75 -17.51 7.20
N LEU A 170 30.88 -16.83 7.35
CA LEU A 170 31.47 -16.50 8.65
C LEU A 170 31.29 -15.01 8.92
N VAL A 171 30.75 -14.66 10.08
CA VAL A 171 30.58 -13.27 10.49
C VAL A 171 31.18 -13.03 11.86
N TYR A 172 32.19 -12.17 11.93
CA TYR A 172 32.81 -11.80 13.20
C TYR A 172 31.84 -11.00 14.07
N SER A 173 31.76 -11.34 15.36
CA SER A 173 30.82 -10.71 16.30
C SER A 173 31.17 -9.23 16.53
N TYR A 174 32.45 -8.93 16.80
CA TYR A 174 32.94 -7.57 17.07
C TYR A 174 32.84 -6.63 15.85
N SER A 175 33.50 -6.97 14.74
CA SER A 175 33.63 -6.06 13.59
C SER A 175 32.48 -6.14 12.59
N ARG A 176 31.58 -7.13 12.74
CA ARG A 176 30.56 -7.49 11.73
C ARG A 176 31.16 -7.81 10.35
N PHE A 177 32.46 -8.05 10.27
CA PHE A 177 33.14 -8.42 9.03
C PHE A 177 32.63 -9.78 8.53
N LYS A 178 32.35 -9.87 7.23
CA LYS A 178 31.75 -11.04 6.59
C LYS A 178 32.74 -11.71 5.66
N VAL A 179 32.92 -13.00 5.82
CA VAL A 179 33.71 -13.85 4.93
C VAL A 179 32.78 -14.88 4.31
N PHE A 180 32.76 -14.93 2.98
CA PHE A 180 31.98 -15.92 2.23
C PHE A 180 32.93 -16.89 1.56
N TYR A 181 32.62 -18.19 1.68
CA TYR A 181 33.34 -19.25 0.99
C TYR A 181 32.37 -20.09 0.19
N LEU A 182 32.71 -20.33 -1.08
CA LEU A 182 31.90 -21.16 -1.97
C LEU A 182 32.45 -22.57 -1.95
N SER A 183 31.59 -23.54 -1.70
CA SER A 183 31.94 -24.95 -1.72
C SER A 183 30.99 -25.77 -2.57
N LEU A 184 31.56 -26.65 -3.40
CA LEU A 184 30.82 -27.63 -4.20
C LEU A 184 30.40 -28.85 -3.35
N SER A 185 30.92 -29.00 -2.14
CA SER A 185 30.59 -30.11 -1.22
C SER A 185 30.40 -29.62 0.21
N ARG A 186 29.40 -30.17 0.91
CA ARG A 186 29.21 -29.96 2.37
C ARG A 186 30.05 -30.96 3.18
N LYS A 187 31.38 -30.90 3.03
CA LYS A 187 32.32 -31.60 3.91
C LYS A 187 33.03 -30.60 4.79
#